data_AF-A0A518I793-F1
#
_entry.id   AF-A0A518I793-F1
#
_cell.length_a   1.000
_cell.length_b   1.000
_cell.length_c   1.000
_cell.angle_alpha   90.00
_cell.angle_beta   90.00
_cell.angle_gamma   90.00
#
_symmetry.space_group_name_H-M   'P 1'
#
loop_
_entity.id
_entity.type
_entity.pdbx_description
1 polymer ?
#
loop_
_entity_poly.entity_id
_entity_poly.type
_entity_poly.pdbx_seq_one_letter_code
_entity_poly.pdbx_strand_id
1 'polypeptide(L)'
;MSGIIGHTMYAILAGKAAAQKKLPIVSVINQHYASYLAGAYMGCDIQIMPEAVCVDTGQEVGFGTAPLERSPLTGGEVKPWSLQFGDRAYRPREIHHLFYGRAHVVFGWQPAERKNTVPWDHLPDYAAMVFQDAKDLYGPGERKLAYLFGWLAHIVGDSLIKSVQPGITLDLLGGKYTPKNRPIQDLVTFHEVGRKELRLDWASLLSDLAETPVEPVQLHYMRVGQPRGMLAADFPDAWAPQHEPLLLRVLAENRRYQKIRNPRLIKKYALKQKGASWICDEELSRTTGGLSYAEMVEVADKANLRHALWDMGEAIAGLFEQVVERVPYLQSLPDTTVPGWDEITVRWKTKS
;
A
#
# COMPACT_ATOMS: atom_id res chain seq x y z
N MET A 1 -5.68 -0.01 11.71
CA MET A 1 -5.03 -0.51 10.48
C MET A 1 -5.70 0.18 9.31
N SER A 2 -4.99 1.03 8.56
CA SER A 2 -5.52 1.58 7.30
C SER A 2 -5.68 0.42 6.32
N GLY A 3 -6.76 0.41 5.57
CA GLY A 3 -7.09 -0.66 4.63
C GLY A 3 -6.42 -0.45 3.28
N ILE A 4 -6.47 -1.49 2.43
CA ILE A 4 -6.07 -1.37 1.02
C ILE A 4 -6.75 -0.20 0.31
N ILE A 5 -8.02 0.08 0.63
CA ILE A 5 -8.78 1.20 0.05
C ILE A 5 -8.14 2.54 0.43
N GLY A 6 -7.81 2.73 1.71
CA GLY A 6 -7.13 3.93 2.19
C GLY A 6 -5.79 4.15 1.49
N HIS A 7 -4.88 3.18 1.57
CA HIS A 7 -3.55 3.30 0.95
C HIS A 7 -3.60 3.51 -0.56
N THR A 8 -4.50 2.79 -1.25
CA THR A 8 -4.70 2.97 -2.70
C THR A 8 -5.21 4.39 -2.98
N MET A 9 -6.19 4.89 -2.22
CA MET A 9 -6.68 6.26 -2.39
C MET A 9 -5.60 7.31 -2.13
N TYR A 10 -4.79 7.15 -1.08
CA TYR A 10 -3.70 8.09 -0.77
C TYR A 10 -2.74 8.20 -1.96
N ALA A 11 -2.36 7.07 -2.54
CA ALA A 11 -1.51 7.02 -3.72
C ALA A 11 -2.19 7.64 -4.97
N ILE A 12 -3.48 7.37 -5.21
CA ILE A 12 -4.23 7.98 -6.32
C ILE A 12 -4.22 9.51 -6.21
N LEU A 13 -4.49 10.04 -5.01
CA LEU A 13 -4.51 11.49 -4.76
C LEU A 13 -3.11 12.10 -4.85
N ALA A 14 -2.08 11.41 -4.36
CA ALA A 14 -0.70 11.83 -4.51
C ALA A 14 -0.26 11.92 -5.97
N GLY A 15 -0.67 10.96 -6.82
CA GLY A 15 -0.41 11.01 -8.26
C GLY A 15 -1.05 12.23 -8.92
N LYS A 16 -2.26 12.61 -8.49
CA LYS A 16 -2.93 13.84 -8.95
C LYS A 16 -2.21 15.11 -8.47
N ALA A 17 -1.81 15.17 -7.20
CA ALA A 17 -1.04 16.28 -6.66
C ALA A 17 0.32 16.44 -7.36
N ALA A 18 1.03 15.33 -7.60
CA ALA A 18 2.27 15.32 -8.38
C ALA A 18 2.07 15.85 -9.82
N ALA A 19 0.95 15.48 -10.47
CA ALA A 19 0.60 16.01 -11.79
C ALA A 19 0.32 17.52 -11.77
N GLN A 20 -0.37 18.03 -10.74
CA GLN A 20 -0.61 19.47 -10.57
C GLN A 20 0.70 20.24 -10.34
N LYS A 21 1.63 19.66 -9.57
CA LYS A 21 2.99 20.17 -9.35
C LYS A 21 3.92 19.98 -10.56
N LYS A 22 3.45 19.31 -11.63
CA LYS A 22 4.21 19.00 -12.85
C LYS A 22 5.52 18.25 -12.57
N LEU A 23 5.49 17.33 -11.60
CA LEU A 23 6.67 16.51 -11.30
C LEU A 23 7.01 15.62 -12.50
N PRO A 24 8.31 15.44 -12.85
CA PRO A 24 8.74 14.69 -14.03
C PRO A 24 8.44 13.18 -13.97
N ILE A 25 8.05 12.69 -12.80
CA ILE A 25 7.78 11.27 -12.51
C ILE A 25 6.33 10.85 -12.82
N VAL A 26 5.48 11.79 -13.22
CA VAL A 26 4.05 11.54 -13.46
C VAL A 26 3.83 10.59 -14.64
N SER A 27 4.62 10.71 -15.70
CA SER A 27 4.62 9.78 -16.84
C SER A 27 4.88 8.34 -16.39
N VAL A 28 5.94 8.14 -15.62
CA VAL A 28 6.35 6.85 -15.06
C VAL A 28 5.25 6.24 -14.18
N ILE A 29 4.64 7.04 -13.29
CA ILE A 29 3.53 6.59 -12.44
C ILE A 29 2.36 6.13 -13.30
N ASN A 30 1.96 6.91 -14.31
CA ASN A 30 0.80 6.59 -15.14
C ASN A 30 1.02 5.37 -16.03
N GLN A 31 2.20 5.23 -16.62
CA GLN A 31 2.53 4.07 -17.46
C GLN A 31 2.63 2.76 -16.66
N HIS A 32 3.06 2.85 -15.41
CA HIS A 32 3.25 1.70 -14.53
C HIS A 32 2.32 1.73 -13.32
N TYR A 33 1.07 2.15 -13.55
CA TYR A 33 0.12 2.44 -12.49
C TYR A 33 -0.17 1.25 -11.57
N ALA A 34 -0.31 0.05 -12.14
CA ALA A 34 -0.50 -1.17 -11.35
C ALA A 34 0.69 -1.46 -10.40
N SER A 35 1.91 -1.11 -10.83
CA SER A 35 3.12 -1.23 -10.01
C SER A 35 3.17 -0.17 -8.91
N TYR A 36 2.81 1.07 -9.24
CA TYR A 36 2.66 2.16 -8.28
C TYR A 36 1.65 1.81 -7.19
N LEU A 37 0.45 1.34 -7.54
CA LEU A 37 -0.56 0.94 -6.56
C LEU A 37 -0.16 -0.33 -5.77
N ALA A 38 0.57 -1.26 -6.41
CA ALA A 38 1.13 -2.41 -5.70
C ALA A 38 2.16 -1.98 -4.64
N GLY A 39 3.02 -1.01 -4.94
CA GLY A 39 3.94 -0.42 -3.96
C GLY A 39 3.20 0.29 -2.82
N ALA A 40 2.13 1.02 -3.14
CA ALA A 40 1.31 1.74 -2.18
C ALA A 40 0.62 0.84 -1.15
N TYR A 41 0.39 -0.43 -1.46
CA TYR A 41 -0.17 -1.37 -0.50
C TYR A 41 0.84 -2.43 -0.05
N MET A 42 1.30 -3.26 -0.99
CA MET A 42 2.19 -4.39 -0.72
C MET A 42 3.66 -4.00 -0.47
N GLY A 43 4.02 -2.73 -0.63
CA GLY A 43 5.36 -2.23 -0.32
C GLY A 43 5.68 -2.29 1.18
N CYS A 44 4.66 -2.15 2.03
CA CYS A 44 4.82 -2.09 3.48
C CYS A 44 3.99 -3.14 4.24
N ASP A 45 2.78 -3.45 3.78
CA ASP A 45 1.93 -4.45 4.41
C ASP A 45 2.44 -5.87 4.10
N ILE A 46 3.49 -6.28 4.81
CA ILE A 46 4.15 -7.57 4.60
C ILE A 46 3.35 -8.76 5.15
N GLN A 47 2.33 -8.49 5.96
CA GLN A 47 1.45 -9.48 6.59
C GLN A 47 0.17 -9.79 5.80
N ILE A 48 0.12 -9.51 4.48
CA ILE A 48 -1.04 -9.82 3.62
C ILE A 48 -1.13 -11.33 3.40
N MET A 49 -1.60 -12.06 4.40
CA MET A 49 -1.74 -13.51 4.36
C MET A 49 -2.95 -13.95 5.18
N PRO A 50 -3.40 -15.21 5.06
CA PRO A 50 -4.49 -15.70 5.90
C PRO A 50 -4.06 -15.67 7.37
N GLU A 51 -4.99 -15.32 8.27
CA GLU A 51 -4.76 -15.58 9.70
C GLU A 51 -5.11 -17.03 10.04
N ALA A 52 -6.14 -17.56 9.38
CA ALA A 52 -6.71 -18.85 9.68
C ALA A 52 -7.30 -19.54 8.44
N VAL A 53 -7.69 -20.79 8.61
CA VAL A 53 -8.45 -21.59 7.65
C VAL A 53 -9.79 -21.95 8.28
N CYS A 54 -10.88 -21.68 7.59
CA CYS A 54 -12.22 -22.13 7.99
C CYS A 54 -12.28 -23.65 7.95
N VAL A 55 -12.63 -24.29 9.07
CA VAL A 55 -12.67 -25.75 9.19
C VAL A 55 -13.72 -26.35 8.24
N ASP A 56 -14.91 -25.75 8.18
CA ASP A 56 -16.04 -26.26 7.40
C ASP A 56 -15.79 -26.25 5.87
N THR A 57 -15.04 -25.25 5.38
CA THR A 57 -14.88 -25.02 3.94
C THR A 57 -13.47 -25.30 3.43
N GLY A 58 -12.49 -25.47 4.32
CA GLY A 58 -11.06 -25.52 3.99
C GLY A 58 -10.50 -24.21 3.43
N GLN A 59 -11.29 -23.13 3.36
CA GLN A 59 -10.84 -21.87 2.78
C GLN A 59 -10.03 -21.04 3.76
N GLU A 60 -8.95 -20.46 3.25
CA GLU A 60 -8.14 -19.46 3.94
C GLU A 60 -8.93 -18.17 4.17
N VAL A 61 -8.84 -17.60 5.36
CA VAL A 61 -9.64 -16.45 5.82
C VAL A 61 -8.84 -15.52 6.75
N GLY A 62 -9.36 -14.30 6.93
CA GLY A 62 -8.77 -13.30 7.82
C GLY A 62 -7.70 -12.43 7.14
N PHE A 63 -6.91 -11.76 7.95
CA PHE A 63 -5.78 -10.96 7.52
C PHE A 63 -4.71 -11.09 8.57
N GLY A 64 -3.48 -11.40 8.16
CA GLY A 64 -2.37 -11.66 9.05
C GLY A 64 -2.26 -10.62 10.16
N THR A 65 -2.09 -11.12 11.39
CA THR A 65 -2.00 -10.36 12.66
C THR A 65 -3.32 -9.83 13.23
N ALA A 66 -4.43 -9.86 12.49
CA ALA A 66 -5.75 -9.55 13.03
C ALA A 66 -6.37 -10.82 13.65
N PRO A 67 -6.64 -10.86 14.97
CA PRO A 67 -7.26 -12.03 15.59
C PRO A 67 -8.56 -12.42 14.90
N LEU A 68 -8.75 -13.73 14.71
CA LEU A 68 -9.96 -14.29 14.12
C LEU A 68 -10.39 -15.52 14.90
N GLU A 69 -11.50 -15.41 15.64
CA GLU A 69 -12.02 -16.48 16.48
C GLU A 69 -13.01 -17.39 15.74
N ARG A 70 -13.66 -16.86 14.70
CA ARG A 70 -14.69 -17.58 13.92
C ARG A 70 -14.57 -17.27 12.43
N SER A 71 -15.02 -18.21 11.61
CA SER A 71 -14.99 -18.09 10.17
C SER A 71 -15.91 -16.95 9.71
N PRO A 72 -15.44 -15.98 8.92
CA PRO A 72 -16.29 -14.96 8.33
C PRO A 72 -17.19 -15.52 7.20
N LEU A 73 -16.98 -16.78 6.80
CA LEU A 73 -17.76 -17.44 5.75
C LEU A 73 -18.96 -18.20 6.32
N THR A 74 -18.78 -18.86 7.47
CA THR A 74 -19.78 -19.77 8.05
C THR A 74 -20.19 -19.43 9.48
N GLY A 75 -19.44 -18.57 10.17
CA GLY A 75 -19.55 -18.37 11.61
C GLY A 75 -18.99 -19.51 12.46
N GLY A 76 -18.50 -20.59 11.84
CA GLY A 76 -17.95 -21.79 12.48
C GLY A 76 -16.49 -21.66 12.93
N GLU A 77 -15.89 -22.79 13.26
CA GLU A 77 -14.52 -22.89 13.76
C GLU A 77 -13.47 -22.49 12.70
N VAL A 78 -12.35 -21.95 13.18
CA VAL A 78 -11.16 -21.68 12.37
C VAL A 78 -9.95 -22.34 12.99
N LYS A 79 -9.07 -22.87 12.13
CA LYS A 79 -7.73 -23.34 12.54
C LYS A 79 -6.67 -22.30 12.17
N PRO A 80 -5.68 -22.05 13.02
CA PRO A 80 -4.61 -21.09 12.71
C PRO A 80 -3.84 -21.46 11.41
N TRP A 81 -3.58 -20.49 10.52
CA TRP A 81 -2.83 -20.69 9.25
C TRP A 81 -1.32 -20.38 9.39
N SER A 82 -0.44 -21.12 8.72
CA SER A 82 1.00 -20.85 8.76
C SER A 82 1.67 -21.02 7.41
N LEU A 83 2.66 -20.17 7.13
CA LEU A 83 3.51 -20.28 5.95
C LEU A 83 4.58 -21.35 6.20
N GLN A 84 4.60 -22.39 5.37
CA GLN A 84 5.68 -23.38 5.40
C GLN A 84 6.87 -22.87 4.58
N PHE A 85 8.05 -22.88 5.18
CA PHE A 85 9.30 -22.52 4.52
C PHE A 85 10.49 -23.29 5.12
N GLY A 86 11.13 -24.14 4.31
CA GLY A 86 12.08 -25.14 4.80
C GLY A 86 11.39 -26.08 5.80
N ASP A 87 12.07 -26.37 6.91
CA ASP A 87 11.54 -27.24 7.98
C ASP A 87 10.75 -26.49 9.06
N ARG A 88 10.40 -25.22 8.80
CA ARG A 88 9.70 -24.36 9.76
C ARG A 88 8.36 -23.85 9.23
N ALA A 89 7.39 -23.82 10.13
CA ALA A 89 6.13 -23.11 9.97
C ALA A 89 6.22 -21.72 10.60
N TYR A 90 5.76 -20.69 9.89
CA TYR A 90 5.74 -19.31 10.37
C TYR A 90 4.29 -18.82 10.49
N ARG A 91 3.91 -18.36 11.68
CA ARG A 91 2.67 -17.58 11.89
C ARG A 91 2.80 -16.20 11.23
N PRO A 92 1.69 -15.60 10.76
CA PRO A 92 1.70 -14.23 10.25
C PRO A 92 2.32 -13.20 11.21
N ARG A 93 2.12 -13.37 12.53
CA ARG A 93 2.74 -12.52 13.55
C ARG A 93 4.27 -12.63 13.60
N GLU A 94 4.82 -13.81 13.37
CA GLU A 94 6.27 -14.01 13.32
C GLU A 94 6.86 -13.32 12.08
N ILE A 95 6.19 -13.44 10.93
CA ILE A 95 6.59 -12.75 9.68
C ILE A 95 6.51 -11.23 9.87
N HIS A 96 5.45 -10.73 10.49
CA HIS A 96 5.32 -9.33 10.85
C HIS A 96 6.46 -8.86 11.76
N HIS A 97 6.81 -9.61 12.81
CA HIS A 97 7.93 -9.25 13.69
C HIS A 97 9.27 -9.14 12.95
N LEU A 98 9.51 -10.00 11.95
CA LEU A 98 10.76 -10.00 11.18
C LEU A 98 10.86 -8.84 10.19
N PHE A 99 9.74 -8.46 9.55
CA PHE A 99 9.79 -7.61 8.35
C PHE A 99 9.00 -6.31 8.43
N TYR A 100 8.11 -6.12 9.39
CA TYR A 100 7.22 -4.95 9.43
C TYR A 100 7.99 -3.62 9.54
N GLY A 101 8.93 -3.52 10.49
CA GLY A 101 9.79 -2.35 10.63
C GLY A 101 10.72 -2.12 9.43
N ARG A 102 11.19 -3.22 8.83
CA ARG A 102 12.01 -3.18 7.60
C ARG A 102 11.26 -2.60 6.42
N ALA A 103 9.96 -2.84 6.31
CA ALA A 103 9.13 -2.33 5.22
C ALA A 103 8.72 -0.86 5.42
N HIS A 104 8.40 -0.45 6.65
CA HIS A 104 7.97 0.92 6.97
C HIS A 104 9.13 1.90 7.17
N VAL A 105 10.32 1.38 7.51
CA VAL A 105 11.61 2.04 7.77
C VAL A 105 11.63 3.13 8.86
N VAL A 106 10.61 3.99 8.95
CA VAL A 106 10.48 5.08 9.92
C VAL A 106 9.82 4.70 11.24
N PHE A 107 9.12 3.56 11.28
CA PHE A 107 8.53 3.01 12.50
C PHE A 107 8.32 1.50 12.35
N GLY A 108 7.77 0.85 13.38
CA GLY A 108 7.39 -0.57 13.32
C GLY A 108 8.52 -1.55 13.62
N TRP A 109 9.72 -1.05 13.91
CA TRP A 109 10.85 -1.85 14.36
C TRP A 109 10.61 -2.47 15.74
N GLN A 110 11.06 -3.71 15.90
CA GLN A 110 11.11 -4.35 17.22
C GLN A 110 12.05 -3.57 18.15
N PRO A 111 11.82 -3.59 19.48
CA PRO A 111 12.66 -2.84 20.43
C PRO A 111 14.17 -3.03 20.23
N ALA A 112 14.61 -4.25 19.97
CA ALA A 112 16.02 -4.59 19.74
C ALA A 112 16.61 -4.03 18.44
N GLU A 113 15.77 -3.68 17.46
CA GLU A 113 16.19 -3.20 16.14
C GLU A 113 15.86 -1.71 15.92
N ARG A 114 15.33 -1.00 16.94
CA ARG A 114 14.94 0.42 16.80
C ARG A 114 16.08 1.33 16.33
N LYS A 115 17.33 0.97 16.60
CA LYS A 115 18.51 1.69 16.09
C LYS A 115 18.57 1.77 14.55
N ASN A 116 17.86 0.87 13.86
CA ASN A 116 17.79 0.84 12.40
C ASN A 116 16.67 1.73 11.83
N THR A 117 15.89 2.39 12.69
CA THR A 117 14.82 3.31 12.27
C THR A 117 15.41 4.47 11.49
N VAL A 118 14.76 4.81 10.39
CA VAL A 118 15.06 6.02 9.61
C VAL A 118 14.30 7.19 10.24
N PRO A 119 14.98 8.23 10.77
CA PRO A 119 14.31 9.44 11.22
C PRO A 119 13.48 10.06 10.09
N TRP A 120 12.33 10.63 10.43
CA TRP A 120 11.39 11.15 9.42
C TRP A 120 12.00 12.24 8.53
N ASP A 121 12.76 13.14 9.14
CA ASP A 121 13.53 14.19 8.47
C ASP A 121 14.62 13.65 7.54
N HIS A 122 15.07 12.41 7.74
CA HIS A 122 16.03 11.73 6.88
C HIS A 122 15.38 10.78 5.86
N LEU A 123 14.05 10.64 5.86
CA LEU A 123 13.33 9.79 4.91
C LEU A 123 13.59 10.17 3.44
N PRO A 124 13.64 11.46 3.05
CA PRO A 124 13.97 11.84 1.68
C PRO A 124 15.35 11.35 1.22
N ASP A 125 16.35 11.38 2.11
CA ASP A 125 17.73 10.94 1.79
C ASP A 125 17.80 9.42 1.69
N TYR A 126 17.15 8.70 2.62
CA TYR A 126 17.01 7.24 2.54
C TYR A 126 16.35 6.82 1.22
N ALA A 127 15.24 7.48 0.87
CA ALA A 127 14.54 7.22 -0.38
C ALA A 127 15.42 7.54 -1.60
N ALA A 128 16.12 8.67 -1.60
CA ALA A 128 17.03 9.04 -2.70
C ALA A 128 18.10 7.98 -2.95
N MET A 129 18.73 7.44 -1.89
CA MET A 129 19.67 6.33 -2.01
C MET A 129 19.03 5.08 -2.60
N VAL A 130 17.82 4.72 -2.15
CA VAL A 130 17.07 3.59 -2.70
C VAL A 130 16.80 3.79 -4.20
N PHE A 131 16.40 4.98 -4.63
CA PHE A 131 16.14 5.28 -6.04
C PHE A 131 17.40 5.28 -6.91
N GLN A 132 18.53 5.74 -6.37
CA GLN A 132 19.82 5.69 -7.04
C GLN A 132 20.29 4.23 -7.19
N ASP A 133 20.26 3.46 -6.10
CA ASP A 133 20.61 2.05 -6.10
C ASP A 133 19.67 1.22 -6.99
N ALA A 134 18.39 1.57 -7.06
CA ALA A 134 17.44 0.93 -7.97
C ALA A 134 17.88 1.05 -9.43
N LYS A 135 18.34 2.23 -9.84
CA LYS A 135 18.87 2.46 -11.18
C LYS A 135 20.16 1.67 -11.41
N ASP A 136 21.09 1.72 -10.45
CA ASP A 136 22.44 1.21 -10.66
C ASP A 136 22.55 -0.31 -10.50
N LEU A 137 21.71 -0.92 -9.65
CA LEU A 137 21.80 -2.33 -9.29
C LEU A 137 20.72 -3.22 -9.91
N TYR A 138 19.57 -2.64 -10.32
CA TYR A 138 18.38 -3.40 -10.75
C TYR A 138 18.02 -3.16 -12.22
N GLY A 139 19.01 -2.75 -13.03
CA GLY A 139 18.93 -2.64 -14.48
C GLY A 139 18.01 -1.51 -14.98
N PRO A 140 17.79 -1.41 -16.30
CA PRO A 140 16.87 -0.42 -16.88
C PRO A 140 15.40 -0.75 -16.56
N GLY A 141 14.51 0.23 -16.73
CA GLY A 141 13.05 0.07 -16.62
C GLY A 141 12.41 0.86 -15.48
N GLU A 142 11.23 1.40 -15.75
CA GLU A 142 10.60 2.42 -14.90
C GLU A 142 9.56 1.82 -13.94
N ARG A 143 9.15 0.57 -14.15
CA ARG A 143 8.17 -0.16 -13.31
C ARG A 143 8.58 -0.22 -11.84
N LYS A 144 9.87 -0.41 -11.56
CA LYS A 144 10.43 -0.38 -10.21
C LYS A 144 10.42 1.01 -9.59
N LEU A 145 10.57 2.07 -10.39
CA LEU A 145 10.51 3.45 -9.90
C LEU A 145 9.08 3.80 -9.50
N ALA A 146 8.11 3.43 -10.34
CA ALA A 146 6.69 3.54 -9.99
C ALA A 146 6.37 2.78 -8.69
N TYR A 147 6.88 1.55 -8.53
CA TYR A 147 6.72 0.79 -7.28
C TYR A 147 7.29 1.53 -6.06
N LEU A 148 8.49 2.09 -6.17
CA LEU A 148 9.12 2.84 -5.09
C LEU A 148 8.33 4.09 -4.70
N PHE A 149 7.80 4.84 -5.67
CA PHE A 149 6.90 5.97 -5.37
C PHE A 149 5.63 5.50 -4.67
N GLY A 150 5.10 4.34 -5.05
CA GLY A 150 4.01 3.69 -4.33
C GLY A 150 4.38 3.40 -2.88
N TRP A 151 5.53 2.77 -2.66
CA TRP A 151 6.06 2.47 -1.32
C TRP A 151 6.21 3.74 -0.45
N LEU A 152 6.71 4.85 -1.02
CA LEU A 152 6.76 6.14 -0.33
C LEU A 152 5.36 6.65 0.04
N ALA A 153 4.37 6.52 -0.85
CA ALA A 153 2.97 6.87 -0.57
C ALA A 153 2.42 6.06 0.62
N HIS A 154 2.79 4.79 0.73
CA HIS A 154 2.44 3.98 1.89
C HIS A 154 3.06 4.55 3.16
N ILE A 155 4.39 4.74 3.19
CA ILE A 155 5.11 5.18 4.39
C ILE A 155 4.54 6.49 4.93
N VAL A 156 4.37 7.49 4.08
CA VAL A 156 3.84 8.80 4.48
C VAL A 156 2.39 8.65 4.93
N GLY A 157 1.57 7.95 4.15
CA GLY A 157 0.16 7.74 4.46
C GLY A 157 -0.05 7.12 5.85
N ASP A 158 0.75 6.09 6.14
CA ASP A 158 0.66 5.35 7.38
C ASP A 158 1.25 6.13 8.56
N SER A 159 2.32 6.89 8.33
CA SER A 159 2.93 7.77 9.34
C SER A 159 1.94 8.86 9.81
N LEU A 160 1.20 9.46 8.88
CA LEU A 160 0.23 10.51 9.18
C LEU A 160 -1.03 9.97 9.87
N ILE A 161 -1.63 8.89 9.33
CA ILE A 161 -2.87 8.34 9.88
C ILE A 161 -2.69 7.72 11.26
N LYS A 162 -1.51 7.11 11.52
CA LYS A 162 -1.17 6.52 12.83
C LYS A 162 -0.62 7.55 13.82
N SER A 163 -0.54 8.83 13.44
CA SER A 163 0.08 9.90 14.24
C SER A 163 1.54 9.60 14.63
N VAL A 164 2.26 8.83 13.82
CA VAL A 164 3.73 8.76 13.93
C VAL A 164 4.31 10.12 13.54
N GLN A 165 3.68 10.80 12.60
CA GLN A 165 3.95 12.18 12.24
C GLN A 165 2.67 13.03 12.31
N PRO A 166 2.77 14.30 12.76
CA PRO A 166 1.68 15.25 12.60
C PRO A 166 1.52 15.60 11.11
N GLY A 167 0.38 16.18 10.74
CA GLY A 167 0.17 16.66 9.36
C GLY A 167 -1.22 16.40 8.80
N ILE A 168 -2.05 15.62 9.51
CA ILE A 168 -3.49 15.52 9.22
C ILE A 168 -4.31 15.71 10.48
N THR A 169 -5.42 16.43 10.35
CA THR A 169 -6.45 16.55 11.38
C THR A 169 -7.65 15.74 10.94
N LEU A 170 -7.89 14.62 11.63
CA LEU A 170 -9.05 13.78 11.43
C LEU A 170 -9.49 13.29 12.81
N ASP A 171 -10.75 13.52 13.15
CA ASP A 171 -11.38 12.96 14.34
C ASP A 171 -12.76 12.44 13.95
N LEU A 172 -12.92 11.11 13.98
CA LEU A 172 -14.16 10.43 13.60
C LEU A 172 -14.87 9.94 14.86
N LEU A 173 -14.87 8.62 15.11
CA LEU A 173 -15.49 8.02 16.30
C LEU A 173 -14.45 7.86 17.40
N GLY A 174 -14.22 8.95 18.14
CA GLY A 174 -13.39 8.96 19.36
C GLY A 174 -11.89 8.96 19.09
N GLY A 175 -11.45 9.66 18.05
CA GLY A 175 -10.05 9.88 17.72
C GLY A 175 -9.75 9.74 16.23
N LYS A 176 -8.48 9.99 15.87
CA LYS A 176 -7.94 9.89 14.51
C LYS A 176 -7.92 8.46 13.98
N TYR A 177 -7.42 7.54 14.79
CA TYR A 177 -7.12 6.17 14.38
C TYR A 177 -7.64 5.15 15.38
N THR A 178 -8.88 4.73 15.18
CA THR A 178 -9.53 3.69 15.99
C THR A 178 -10.01 2.53 15.11
N PRO A 179 -10.16 1.32 15.64
CA PRO A 179 -10.78 0.21 14.90
C PRO A 179 -12.18 0.56 14.38
N LYS A 180 -12.94 1.39 15.12
CA LYS A 180 -14.30 1.83 14.74
C LYS A 180 -14.31 2.79 13.56
N ASN A 181 -13.22 3.53 13.34
CA ASN A 181 -13.13 4.47 12.21
C ASN A 181 -12.95 3.76 10.88
N ARG A 182 -12.37 2.57 10.87
CA ARG A 182 -11.98 1.89 9.62
C ARG A 182 -13.16 1.64 8.67
N PRO A 183 -14.32 1.09 9.11
CA PRO A 183 -15.47 0.94 8.23
C PRO A 183 -15.91 2.26 7.59
N ILE A 184 -15.90 3.36 8.35
CA ILE A 184 -16.28 4.69 7.83
C ILE A 184 -15.27 5.14 6.77
N GLN A 185 -13.98 5.12 7.11
CA GLN A 185 -12.91 5.53 6.19
C GLN A 185 -12.94 4.71 4.91
N ASP A 186 -12.98 3.37 5.01
CA ASP A 186 -12.96 2.49 3.85
C ASP A 186 -14.23 2.67 2.99
N LEU A 187 -15.42 2.68 3.60
CA LEU A 187 -16.69 2.68 2.87
C LEU A 187 -16.98 4.03 2.19
N VAL A 188 -16.72 5.15 2.88
CA VAL A 188 -16.88 6.50 2.32
C VAL A 188 -15.83 6.75 1.24
N THR A 189 -14.57 6.36 1.47
CA THR A 189 -13.51 6.47 0.45
C THR A 189 -13.84 5.61 -0.78
N PHE A 190 -14.39 4.41 -0.58
CA PHE A 190 -14.74 3.52 -1.67
C PHE A 190 -15.87 4.08 -2.56
N HIS A 191 -16.98 4.52 -1.95
CA HIS A 191 -18.16 4.94 -2.70
C HIS A 191 -18.18 6.42 -3.03
N GLU A 192 -18.08 7.29 -2.03
CA GLU A 192 -18.26 8.73 -2.22
C GLU A 192 -17.09 9.31 -3.00
N VAL A 193 -15.86 9.08 -2.55
CA VAL A 193 -14.68 9.62 -3.23
C VAL A 193 -14.31 8.76 -4.45
N GLY A 194 -14.16 7.46 -4.26
CA GLY A 194 -13.68 6.56 -5.31
C GLY A 194 -14.65 6.42 -6.48
N ARG A 195 -15.86 5.93 -6.24
CA ARG A 195 -16.82 5.65 -7.32
C ARG A 195 -17.56 6.88 -7.84
N LYS A 196 -18.06 7.75 -6.95
CA LYS A 196 -18.88 8.89 -7.39
C LYS A 196 -18.04 10.03 -7.94
N GLU A 197 -17.02 10.46 -7.21
CA GLU A 197 -16.20 11.62 -7.59
C GLU A 197 -15.12 11.24 -8.60
N LEU A 198 -14.32 10.21 -8.31
CA LEU A 198 -13.16 9.82 -9.13
C LEU A 198 -13.46 8.76 -10.20
N ARG A 199 -14.67 8.20 -10.23
CA ARG A 199 -15.12 7.18 -11.20
C ARG A 199 -14.21 5.94 -11.25
N LEU A 200 -13.64 5.54 -10.12
CA LEU A 200 -12.72 4.41 -10.04
C LEU A 200 -13.44 3.07 -10.19
N ASP A 201 -12.86 2.19 -11.01
CA ASP A 201 -13.16 0.76 -10.99
C ASP A 201 -12.26 0.05 -9.97
N TRP A 202 -12.74 -0.01 -8.73
CA TRP A 202 -12.02 -0.70 -7.65
C TRP A 202 -11.75 -2.18 -7.95
N ALA A 203 -12.64 -2.89 -8.66
CA ALA A 203 -12.42 -4.31 -8.90
C ALA A 203 -11.21 -4.52 -9.82
N SER A 204 -11.15 -3.78 -10.93
CA SER A 204 -10.03 -3.82 -11.87
C SER A 204 -8.74 -3.32 -11.21
N LEU A 205 -8.75 -2.17 -10.52
CA LEU A 205 -7.57 -1.64 -9.84
C LEU A 205 -6.97 -2.61 -8.82
N LEU A 206 -7.83 -3.22 -8.00
CA LEU A 206 -7.38 -4.19 -6.99
C LEU A 206 -6.91 -5.51 -7.63
N SER A 207 -7.50 -5.92 -8.75
CA SER A 207 -7.04 -7.10 -9.49
C SER A 207 -5.64 -6.87 -10.07
N ASP A 208 -5.46 -5.77 -10.80
CA ASP A 208 -4.20 -5.42 -11.46
C ASP A 208 -3.05 -5.33 -10.46
N LEU A 209 -3.26 -4.63 -9.34
CA LEU A 209 -2.20 -4.51 -8.33
C LEU A 209 -1.82 -5.88 -7.74
N ALA A 210 -2.77 -6.80 -7.54
CA ALA A 210 -2.50 -8.14 -6.99
C ALA A 210 -1.82 -9.07 -8.00
N GLU A 211 -1.94 -8.77 -9.29
CA GLU A 211 -1.28 -9.47 -10.39
C GLU A 211 0.12 -8.92 -10.69
N THR A 212 0.42 -7.69 -10.26
CA THR A 212 1.75 -7.10 -10.39
C THR A 212 2.83 -8.02 -9.79
N PRO A 213 3.90 -8.32 -10.55
CA PRO A 213 5.03 -9.12 -10.07
C PRO A 213 5.71 -8.55 -8.81
N VAL A 214 6.56 -9.38 -8.18
CA VAL A 214 7.47 -8.92 -7.13
C VAL A 214 8.51 -7.98 -7.76
N GLU A 215 8.67 -6.80 -7.18
CA GLU A 215 9.78 -5.92 -7.53
C GLU A 215 11.00 -6.27 -6.67
N PRO A 216 12.12 -6.71 -7.26
CA PRO A 216 13.31 -7.10 -6.49
C PRO A 216 13.89 -5.97 -5.63
N VAL A 217 13.64 -4.71 -6.00
CA VAL A 217 14.05 -3.53 -5.21
C VAL A 217 13.41 -3.51 -3.82
N GLN A 218 12.30 -4.24 -3.61
CA GLN A 218 11.68 -4.39 -2.29
C GLN A 218 12.63 -5.02 -1.26
N LEU A 219 13.43 -6.00 -1.67
CA LEU A 219 14.44 -6.60 -0.79
C LEU A 219 15.51 -5.57 -0.36
N HIS A 220 15.82 -4.64 -1.26
CA HIS A 220 16.84 -3.60 -1.07
C HIS A 220 16.43 -2.57 -0.05
N TYR A 221 15.28 -1.90 -0.25
CA TYR A 221 14.84 -0.87 0.69
C TYR A 221 14.46 -1.44 2.05
N MET A 222 14.13 -2.74 2.13
CA MET A 222 13.91 -3.45 3.39
C MET A 222 15.21 -3.85 4.09
N ARG A 223 16.37 -3.69 3.43
CA ARG A 223 17.68 -4.16 3.89
C ARG A 223 17.67 -5.65 4.23
N VAL A 224 17.03 -6.45 3.36
CA VAL A 224 16.95 -7.91 3.46
C VAL A 224 17.68 -8.60 2.31
N GLY A 225 18.04 -7.87 1.25
CA GLY A 225 18.93 -8.38 0.21
C GLY A 225 20.42 -8.38 0.60
N GLN A 226 21.29 -8.71 -0.35
CA GLN A 226 22.74 -8.50 -0.19
C GLN A 226 23.07 -6.99 -0.06
N PRO A 227 23.92 -6.59 0.91
CA PRO A 227 24.30 -5.19 1.12
C PRO A 227 25.11 -4.68 -0.07
N ARG A 228 24.56 -3.70 -0.79
CA ARG A 228 25.19 -3.07 -1.97
C ARG A 228 24.76 -1.61 -2.08
N GLY A 229 25.47 -0.85 -2.91
CA GLY A 229 25.09 0.53 -3.26
C GLY A 229 25.27 1.52 -2.11
N MET A 230 24.70 2.72 -2.31
CA MET A 230 24.78 3.82 -1.35
C MET A 230 24.08 3.47 -0.04
N LEU A 231 22.92 2.79 -0.12
CA LEU A 231 22.16 2.44 1.07
C LEU A 231 22.95 1.52 2.01
N ALA A 232 23.78 0.62 1.48
CA ALA A 232 24.60 -0.26 2.30
C ALA A 232 25.79 0.46 2.95
N ALA A 233 26.32 1.49 2.30
CA ALA A 233 27.38 2.32 2.87
C ALA A 233 26.87 3.09 4.10
N ASP A 234 25.64 3.60 4.04
CA ASP A 234 25.04 4.41 5.12
C ASP A 234 24.43 3.55 6.25
N PHE A 235 24.06 2.30 5.96
CA PHE A 235 23.46 1.38 6.92
C PHE A 235 24.16 0.02 6.97
N PRO A 236 25.47 -0.05 7.29
CA PRO A 236 26.25 -1.28 7.17
C PRO A 236 25.73 -2.42 8.07
N ASP A 237 25.21 -2.08 9.25
CA ASP A 237 24.81 -3.06 10.27
C ASP A 237 23.31 -3.40 10.29
N ALA A 238 22.52 -2.84 9.37
CA ALA A 238 21.07 -3.00 9.39
C ALA A 238 20.55 -4.12 8.45
N TRP A 239 21.44 -4.77 7.71
CA TRP A 239 21.10 -5.78 6.70
C TRP A 239 20.82 -7.15 7.30
N ALA A 240 19.86 -7.87 6.70
CA ALA A 240 19.53 -9.24 7.09
C ALA A 240 19.42 -10.19 5.87
N PRO A 241 20.49 -10.37 5.08
CA PRO A 241 20.50 -11.21 3.87
C PRO A 241 20.08 -12.66 4.12
N GLN A 242 20.29 -13.17 5.33
CA GLN A 242 19.86 -14.51 5.73
C GLN A 242 18.33 -14.71 5.64
N HIS A 243 17.55 -13.62 5.62
CA HIS A 243 16.10 -13.68 5.52
C HIS A 243 15.58 -13.47 4.09
N GLU A 244 16.44 -13.23 3.10
CA GLU A 244 16.06 -13.00 1.70
C GLU A 244 15.18 -14.13 1.12
N PRO A 245 15.52 -15.42 1.28
CA PRO A 245 14.71 -16.50 0.72
C PRO A 245 13.30 -16.57 1.34
N LEU A 246 13.21 -16.33 2.66
CA LEU A 246 11.93 -16.28 3.37
C LEU A 246 11.10 -15.08 2.91
N LEU A 247 11.71 -13.90 2.79
CA LEU A 247 11.00 -12.70 2.36
C LEU A 247 10.44 -12.87 0.94
N LEU A 248 11.20 -13.43 0.01
CA LEU A 248 10.70 -13.75 -1.34
C LEU A 248 9.46 -14.65 -1.30
N ARG A 249 9.46 -15.68 -0.43
CA ARG A 249 8.32 -16.56 -0.23
C ARG A 249 7.11 -15.80 0.34
N VAL A 250 7.33 -14.92 1.31
CA VAL A 250 6.29 -14.06 1.89
C VAL A 250 5.71 -13.12 0.82
N LEU A 251 6.54 -12.46 0.00
CA LEU A 251 6.08 -11.53 -1.03
C LEU A 251 5.25 -12.22 -2.13
N ALA A 252 5.58 -13.47 -2.46
CA ALA A 252 4.78 -14.29 -3.37
C ALA A 252 3.43 -14.67 -2.74
N GLU A 253 3.46 -15.06 -1.46
CA GLU A 253 2.26 -15.40 -0.70
C GLU A 253 1.31 -14.20 -0.55
N ASN A 254 1.86 -13.00 -0.34
CA ASN A 254 1.07 -11.78 -0.25
C ASN A 254 0.25 -11.53 -1.51
N ARG A 255 0.87 -11.69 -2.68
CA ARG A 255 0.19 -11.56 -3.97
C ARG A 255 -0.88 -12.63 -4.15
N ARG A 256 -0.55 -13.89 -3.86
CA ARG A 256 -1.49 -15.02 -3.97
C ARG A 256 -2.72 -14.77 -3.09
N TYR A 257 -2.52 -14.43 -1.82
CA TYR A 257 -3.62 -14.24 -0.89
C TYR A 257 -4.42 -12.98 -1.20
N GLN A 258 -3.77 -11.90 -1.69
CA GLN A 258 -4.50 -10.70 -2.06
C GLN A 258 -5.49 -10.95 -3.21
N LYS A 259 -5.17 -11.83 -4.17
CA LYS A 259 -6.13 -12.27 -5.22
C LYS A 259 -7.37 -12.95 -4.65
N ILE A 260 -7.24 -13.69 -3.55
CA ILE A 260 -8.36 -14.32 -2.84
C ILE A 260 -9.15 -13.30 -2.02
N ARG A 261 -8.44 -12.38 -1.36
CA ARG A 261 -9.02 -11.42 -0.42
C ARG A 261 -9.75 -10.28 -1.11
N ASN A 262 -9.24 -9.79 -2.26
CA ASN A 262 -9.82 -8.67 -2.99
C ASN A 262 -11.30 -8.84 -3.30
N PRO A 263 -11.77 -9.94 -3.95
CA PRO A 263 -13.19 -10.14 -4.23
C PRO A 263 -14.07 -10.12 -2.97
N ARG A 264 -13.55 -10.63 -1.85
CA ARG A 264 -14.26 -10.63 -0.56
C ARG A 264 -14.39 -9.22 0.02
N LEU A 265 -13.35 -8.40 -0.11
CA LEU A 265 -13.42 -6.98 0.29
C LEU A 265 -14.41 -6.20 -0.58
N ILE A 266 -14.36 -6.38 -1.91
CA ILE A 266 -15.33 -5.75 -2.83
C ILE A 266 -16.76 -6.12 -2.44
N LYS A 267 -17.01 -7.41 -2.15
CA LYS A 267 -18.33 -7.86 -1.67
C LYS A 267 -18.71 -7.22 -0.34
N LYS A 268 -17.78 -7.11 0.62
CA LYS A 268 -18.01 -6.50 1.94
C LYS A 268 -18.33 -5.01 1.84
N TYR A 269 -17.70 -4.29 0.92
CA TYR A 269 -17.97 -2.87 0.72
C TYR A 269 -19.18 -2.61 -0.19
N ALA A 270 -19.73 -3.61 -0.88
CA ALA A 270 -20.89 -3.40 -1.75
C ALA A 270 -22.13 -2.97 -0.95
N LEU A 271 -22.74 -1.85 -1.36
CA LEU A 271 -24.02 -1.39 -0.80
C LEU A 271 -25.17 -2.16 -1.45
N LYS A 272 -26.19 -2.48 -0.65
CA LYS A 272 -27.45 -3.08 -1.11
C LYS A 272 -28.57 -2.06 -0.98
N GLN A 273 -29.39 -1.95 -2.01
CA GLN A 273 -30.57 -1.09 -1.97
C GLN A 273 -31.71 -1.81 -1.25
N LYS A 274 -32.34 -1.14 -0.28
CA LYS A 274 -33.57 -1.60 0.38
C LYS A 274 -34.55 -0.43 0.45
N GLY A 275 -35.54 -0.44 -0.45
CA GLY A 275 -36.42 0.71 -0.65
C GLY A 275 -35.64 1.93 -1.13
N ALA A 276 -35.81 3.07 -0.45
CA ALA A 276 -35.09 4.31 -0.76
C ALA A 276 -33.67 4.38 -0.15
N SER A 277 -33.30 3.44 0.72
CA SER A 277 -32.06 3.52 1.50
C SER A 277 -31.00 2.55 0.99
N TRP A 278 -29.74 2.97 1.11
CA TRP A 278 -28.57 2.10 0.91
C TRP A 278 -28.13 1.50 2.24
N ILE A 279 -27.93 0.18 2.25
CA ILE A 279 -27.53 -0.59 3.42
C ILE A 279 -26.13 -1.16 3.18
N CYS A 280 -25.26 -1.00 4.18
CA CYS A 280 -23.92 -1.57 4.18
C CYS A 280 -23.92 -2.95 4.84
N ASP A 281 -22.78 -3.64 4.76
CA ASP A 281 -22.60 -4.94 5.41
C ASP A 281 -22.80 -4.85 6.95
N GLU A 282 -23.46 -5.87 7.51
CA GLU A 282 -23.83 -5.89 8.94
C GLU A 282 -22.61 -5.83 9.86
N GLU A 283 -21.49 -6.43 9.45
CA GLU A 283 -20.27 -6.41 10.25
C GLU A 283 -19.64 -5.01 10.28
N LEU A 284 -19.72 -4.27 9.16
CA LEU A 284 -19.26 -2.88 9.09
C LEU A 284 -20.08 -1.99 10.02
N SER A 285 -21.41 -2.10 9.94
CA SER A 285 -22.34 -1.36 10.82
C SER A 285 -22.13 -1.71 12.30
N ARG A 286 -22.03 -3.00 12.63
CA ARG A 286 -21.76 -3.46 14.01
C ARG A 286 -20.45 -2.88 14.56
N THR A 287 -19.39 -2.87 13.74
CA THR A 287 -18.07 -2.35 14.14
C THR A 287 -18.09 -0.85 14.44
N THR A 288 -18.93 -0.08 13.73
CA THR A 288 -19.14 1.34 13.98
C THR A 288 -20.14 1.64 15.11
N GLY A 289 -20.60 0.62 15.85
CA GLY A 289 -21.59 0.80 16.91
C GLY A 289 -23.02 0.93 16.40
N GLY A 290 -23.34 0.36 15.23
CA GLY A 290 -24.68 0.30 14.66
C GLY A 290 -24.99 1.37 13.62
N LEU A 291 -24.02 2.23 13.24
CA LEU A 291 -24.25 3.25 12.22
C LEU A 291 -24.70 2.66 10.88
N SER A 292 -25.68 3.29 10.27
CA SER A 292 -26.09 3.10 8.88
C SER A 292 -25.08 3.74 7.92
N TYR A 293 -25.20 3.42 6.63
CA TYR A 293 -24.33 4.02 5.61
C TYR A 293 -24.43 5.54 5.58
N ALA A 294 -25.65 6.09 5.63
CA ALA A 294 -25.87 7.54 5.60
C ALA A 294 -25.22 8.23 6.81
N GLU A 295 -25.36 7.65 8.02
CA GLU A 295 -24.72 8.19 9.22
C GLU A 295 -23.20 8.11 9.14
N MET A 296 -22.63 7.05 8.54
CA MET A 296 -21.18 6.98 8.30
C MET A 296 -20.70 8.10 7.37
N VAL A 297 -21.46 8.42 6.32
CA VAL A 297 -21.16 9.55 5.42
C VAL A 297 -21.23 10.87 6.18
N GLU A 298 -22.27 11.10 6.97
CA GLU A 298 -22.40 12.33 7.77
C GLU A 298 -21.26 12.49 8.79
N VAL A 299 -20.85 11.40 9.45
CA VAL A 299 -19.71 11.42 10.38
C VAL A 299 -18.41 11.75 9.64
N ALA A 300 -18.21 11.17 8.46
CA ALA A 300 -17.04 11.48 7.62
C ALA A 300 -17.01 12.93 7.14
N ASP A 301 -18.17 13.49 6.77
CA ASP A 301 -18.30 14.88 6.34
C ASP A 301 -18.02 15.84 7.51
N LYS A 302 -18.59 15.58 8.69
CA LYS A 302 -18.33 16.36 9.91
C LYS A 302 -16.86 16.33 10.32
N ALA A 303 -16.21 15.19 10.13
CA ALA A 303 -14.78 15.02 10.40
C ALA A 303 -13.86 15.57 9.30
N ASN A 304 -14.44 16.14 8.23
CA ASN A 304 -13.72 16.65 7.07
C ASN A 304 -12.79 15.61 6.40
N LEU A 305 -13.27 14.36 6.28
CA LEU A 305 -12.49 13.25 5.75
C LEU A 305 -11.89 13.54 4.37
N ARG A 306 -12.62 14.23 3.49
CA ARG A 306 -12.12 14.60 2.15
C ARG A 306 -10.89 15.50 2.22
N HIS A 307 -10.90 16.47 3.12
CA HIS A 307 -9.74 17.34 3.31
C HIS A 307 -8.56 16.56 3.89
N ALA A 308 -8.80 15.66 4.86
CA ALA A 308 -7.73 14.79 5.37
C ALA A 308 -7.14 13.87 4.28
N LEU A 309 -7.95 13.38 3.34
CA LEU A 309 -7.49 12.63 2.17
C LEU A 309 -6.66 13.51 1.22
N TRP A 310 -7.07 14.77 1.02
CA TRP A 310 -6.34 15.74 0.22
C TRP A 310 -4.98 16.09 0.86
N ASP A 311 -4.94 16.40 2.16
CA ASP A 311 -3.71 16.66 2.93
C ASP A 311 -2.74 15.49 2.79
N MET A 312 -3.26 14.26 2.84
CA MET A 312 -2.46 13.05 2.63
C MET A 312 -1.79 13.03 1.25
N GLY A 313 -2.56 13.31 0.20
CA GLY A 313 -2.06 13.37 -1.17
C GLY A 313 -0.98 14.43 -1.36
N GLU A 314 -1.18 15.63 -0.78
CA GLU A 314 -0.20 16.72 -0.82
C GLU A 314 1.09 16.38 -0.08
N ALA A 315 0.98 15.80 1.12
CA ALA A 315 2.13 15.41 1.92
C ALA A 315 2.98 14.34 1.20
N ILE A 316 2.34 13.35 0.56
CA ILE A 316 3.04 12.34 -0.23
C ILE A 316 3.73 12.99 -1.44
N ALA A 317 3.03 13.85 -2.18
CA ALA A 317 3.61 14.53 -3.34
C ALA A 317 4.79 15.45 -2.94
N GLY A 318 4.76 16.04 -1.74
CA GLY A 318 5.88 16.78 -1.19
C GLY A 318 7.12 15.91 -0.93
N LEU A 319 6.95 14.65 -0.52
CA LEU A 319 8.08 13.71 -0.46
C LEU A 319 8.57 13.30 -1.86
N PHE A 320 7.67 13.14 -2.83
CA PHE A 320 8.08 12.84 -4.22
C PHE A 320 8.97 13.94 -4.78
N GLU A 321 8.58 15.20 -4.58
CA GLU A 321 9.36 16.38 -4.98
C GLU A 321 10.77 16.35 -4.35
N GLN A 322 10.86 16.16 -3.03
CA GLN A 322 12.14 16.09 -2.31
C GLN A 322 13.06 14.97 -2.81
N VAL A 323 12.50 13.82 -3.22
CA VAL A 323 13.28 12.71 -3.80
C VAL A 323 13.74 13.05 -5.21
N VAL A 324 12.87 13.65 -6.03
CA VAL A 324 13.21 14.09 -7.40
C VAL A 324 14.32 15.14 -7.38
N GLU A 325 14.31 16.06 -6.42
CA GLU A 325 15.38 17.05 -6.23
C GLU A 325 16.73 16.40 -5.90
N ARG A 326 16.72 15.30 -5.14
CA ARG A 326 17.93 14.59 -4.67
C ARG A 326 18.47 13.57 -5.67
N VAL A 327 17.69 13.16 -6.65
CA VAL A 327 18.05 12.09 -7.59
C VAL A 327 18.02 12.64 -9.02
N PRO A 328 19.16 13.15 -9.53
CA PRO A 328 19.20 13.93 -10.78
C PRO A 328 18.58 13.23 -11.99
N TYR A 329 18.72 11.90 -12.12
CA TYR A 329 18.18 11.20 -13.30
C TYR A 329 16.64 11.19 -13.34
N LEU A 330 15.96 11.34 -12.20
CA LEU A 330 14.49 11.44 -12.17
C LEU A 330 13.98 12.74 -12.81
N GLN A 331 14.82 13.78 -12.84
CA GLN A 331 14.51 15.05 -13.51
C GLN A 331 14.62 14.94 -15.03
N SER A 332 15.43 14.00 -15.51
CA SER A 332 15.67 13.75 -16.94
C SER A 332 14.80 12.61 -17.50
N LEU A 333 13.81 12.13 -16.76
CA LEU A 333 12.92 11.09 -17.27
C LEU A 333 12.18 11.63 -18.52
N PRO A 334 12.07 10.82 -19.57
CA PRO A 334 11.41 11.25 -20.80
C PRO A 334 9.95 11.60 -20.49
N ASP A 335 9.48 12.71 -21.08
CA ASP A 335 8.06 13.03 -21.07
C ASP A 335 7.35 12.12 -22.07
N THR A 336 6.92 10.96 -21.59
CA THR A 336 6.21 9.97 -22.42
C THR A 336 4.79 10.39 -22.76
N THR A 337 4.33 11.59 -22.35
CA THR A 337 3.07 12.17 -22.87
C THR A 337 3.24 12.74 -24.28
N VAL A 338 4.49 12.91 -24.73
CA VAL A 338 4.87 13.23 -26.10
C VAL A 338 5.42 11.96 -26.75
N PRO A 339 4.76 11.39 -27.79
CA PRO A 339 5.33 10.25 -28.49
C PRO A 339 6.71 10.61 -29.03
N GLY A 340 7.71 9.78 -28.74
CA GLY A 340 9.05 9.98 -29.28
C GLY A 340 9.07 9.80 -30.81
N TRP A 341 10.06 10.39 -31.49
CA TRP A 341 10.22 10.23 -32.95
C TRP A 341 10.26 8.75 -33.39
N ASP A 342 10.80 7.87 -32.54
CA ASP A 342 10.82 6.42 -32.78
C ASP A 342 9.41 5.80 -32.73
N GLU A 343 8.53 6.24 -31.83
CA GLU A 343 7.13 5.79 -31.78
C GLU A 343 6.29 6.36 -32.93
N ILE A 344 6.55 7.62 -33.32
CA ILE A 344 5.91 8.24 -34.48
C ILE A 344 6.28 7.47 -35.76
N THR A 345 7.54 7.11 -35.94
CA THR A 345 8.02 6.45 -37.17
C THR A 345 7.63 4.97 -37.26
N VAL A 346 7.40 4.27 -36.15
CA VAL A 346 6.88 2.88 -36.17
C VAL A 346 5.47 2.81 -36.77
N ARG A 347 4.59 3.79 -36.51
CA ARG A 347 3.26 3.85 -37.15
C ARG A 347 3.30 4.12 -38.66
N TRP A 348 4.37 4.71 -39.16
CA TRP A 348 4.54 5.09 -40.57
C TRP A 348 5.29 4.02 -41.37
N LYS A 349 5.88 3.01 -40.70
CA LYS A 349 6.52 1.85 -41.35
C LYS A 349 5.54 0.75 -41.75
N THR A 350 4.28 0.80 -41.33
CA THR A 350 3.22 -0.06 -41.86
C THR A 350 2.48 0.60 -43.01
N LYS A 351 3.14 0.68 -44.17
CA LYS A 351 2.60 0.48 -45.52
C LYS A 351 3.73 0.75 -46.53
N SER A 352 4.45 -0.31 -46.87
CA SER A 352 5.10 -0.51 -48.17
C SER A 352 5.00 -1.97 -48.51
#